data_AF-A0A7X6L2E2-F1
#
_entry.id   AF-A0A7X6L2E2-F1
#
_cell.length_a   1.000
_cell.length_b   1.000
_cell.length_c   1.000
_cell.angle_alpha   90.00
_cell.angle_beta   90.00
_cell.angle_gamma   90.00
#
_symmetry.space_group_name_H-M   'P 1'
#
loop_
_entity.id
_entity.type
_entity.pdbx_description
1 polymer ?
#
loop_
_entity_poly.entity_id
_entity_poly.type
_entity_poly.pdbx_seq_one_letter_code
_entity_poly.pdbx_strand_id
1 'polypeptide(L)'
;MRLGRRRAFAGGPVSLRLSQYTESPSPSTEAAGVRGFPLATVLKMLLAERHLKSHPDFLVAYDRCAAQLDPPIPPGHGPAKAQYYQWLSGRMIGLPRDYHCRVLERMFPGWTVEGLFQMANSTPDGMGSLGPGYSGTDVRLEAFLGMETSTRGTTLVYPSFELTRSSVDALRAAGISRRRVFGKQEGGFPDRPVDIPSVVAENDFRGLMYMFSLLARHTSIRAEVRSDRYMVTHYDRPYISFGLSGNNCTRLYPHLVDNPLFTIHDSGTEDGSAAVRLELTDGSRYDSNDDRNIGIVARVRPSADQHPDRYWIYCGGLRPRGTAAAGWYLANSWLSLQHRVGDREFVAVIGVDEYSDRTTSLEHLLIAAPERK
;
A
#
# COMPACT_ATOMS: atom_id res chain seq x y z
N MET A 1 -13.05 64.24 52.68
CA MET A 1 -12.00 63.47 53.38
C MET A 1 -11.93 62.09 52.74
N ARG A 2 -10.80 61.80 52.08
CA ARG A 2 -10.25 60.51 51.55
C ARG A 2 -11.18 59.58 50.72
N LEU A 3 -11.11 59.63 49.38
CA LEU A 3 -10.16 58.97 48.43
C LEU A 3 -10.35 57.46 48.25
N GLY A 4 -10.75 57.06 47.04
CA GLY A 4 -10.81 55.68 46.57
C GLY A 4 -9.45 55.09 46.17
N ARG A 5 -9.43 53.77 45.95
CA ARG A 5 -8.31 53.03 45.37
C ARG A 5 -8.81 52.10 44.25
N ARG A 6 -8.62 52.55 43.00
CA ARG A 6 -8.39 51.68 41.84
C ARG A 6 -6.94 51.18 41.92
N ARG A 7 -6.70 49.89 41.68
CA ARG A 7 -5.36 49.37 41.38
C ARG A 7 -5.12 49.55 39.88
N ALA A 8 -4.23 50.48 39.55
CA ALA A 8 -3.57 50.58 38.25
C ALA A 8 -2.28 49.75 38.32
N PHE A 9 -2.05 48.86 37.34
CA PHE A 9 -0.70 48.39 37.02
C PHE A 9 -0.23 49.22 35.82
N ALA A 10 0.79 50.02 36.07
CA ALA A 10 1.42 50.88 35.08
C ALA A 10 2.27 50.05 34.12
N GLY A 11 2.09 50.30 32.83
CA GLY A 11 3.05 49.92 31.79
C GLY A 11 4.26 50.84 31.82
N GLY A 12 5.44 50.24 31.66
CA GLY A 12 6.70 50.90 31.33
C GLY A 12 7.40 50.07 30.25
N PRO A 13 8.13 50.70 29.30
CA PRO A 13 8.55 50.06 28.06
C PRO A 13 9.84 49.25 28.25
N VAL A 14 9.83 47.97 27.84
CA VAL A 14 11.07 47.20 27.71
C VAL A 14 11.60 47.41 26.30
N SER A 15 12.61 48.27 26.22
CA SER A 15 13.42 48.55 25.03
C SER A 15 14.31 47.35 24.72
N LEU A 16 14.00 46.61 23.64
CA LEU A 16 14.87 45.56 23.11
C LEU A 16 16.01 46.24 22.32
N ARG A 17 17.20 46.28 22.92
CA ARG A 17 18.44 46.70 22.26
C ARG A 17 18.75 45.77 21.09
N LEU A 18 18.89 46.36 19.89
CA LEU A 18 19.66 45.80 18.79
C LEU A 18 21.14 45.68 19.22
N SER A 19 21.66 44.46 19.35
CA SER A 19 23.09 44.19 19.38
C SER A 19 23.55 43.74 17.99
N GLN A 20 24.06 44.73 17.26
CA GLN A 20 25.20 44.74 16.34
C GLN A 20 25.65 43.41 15.72
N TYR A 21 25.51 43.36 14.39
CA TYR A 21 26.21 42.50 13.45
C TYR A 21 27.73 42.71 13.52
N THR A 22 28.48 41.60 13.58
CA THR A 22 29.89 41.52 13.18
C THR A 22 30.05 40.30 12.27
N GLU A 23 30.31 40.55 10.98
CA GLU A 23 30.83 39.58 9.99
C GLU A 23 32.24 39.12 10.42
N SER A 24 32.63 37.83 10.44
CA SER A 24 33.07 36.92 9.37
C SER A 24 33.85 35.75 10.04
N PRO A 25 34.28 34.64 9.39
CA PRO A 25 34.01 34.13 8.04
C PRO A 25 33.45 32.68 8.01
N SER A 26 32.98 32.26 6.85
CA SER A 26 32.48 30.91 6.54
C SER A 26 33.47 29.78 6.84
N PRO A 27 32.96 28.61 7.25
CA PRO A 27 33.52 27.33 6.85
C PRO A 27 32.49 26.53 6.03
N SER A 28 32.90 26.24 4.80
CA SER A 28 32.81 24.93 4.14
C SER A 28 31.53 24.11 4.28
N THR A 29 30.86 23.95 3.14
CA THR A 29 29.87 22.92 2.80
C THR A 29 30.26 21.53 3.34
N GLU A 30 29.53 21.05 4.36
CA GLU A 30 29.46 19.62 4.68
C GLU A 30 27.99 19.21 4.85
N ALA A 31 27.61 18.20 4.08
CA ALA A 31 26.27 17.67 3.97
C ALA A 31 25.77 17.07 5.30
N ALA A 32 24.70 17.63 5.85
CA ALA A 32 23.97 17.02 6.95
C ALA A 32 23.25 15.76 6.46
N GLY A 33 23.91 14.62 6.65
CA GLY A 33 23.38 13.29 6.38
C GLY A 33 22.10 13.01 7.16
N VAL A 34 21.08 12.56 6.43
CA VAL A 34 19.86 11.96 6.97
C VAL A 34 20.26 10.79 7.87
N ARG A 35 20.05 10.92 9.19
CA ARG A 35 20.21 9.80 10.12
C ARG A 35 19.15 8.75 9.79
N GLY A 36 19.55 7.70 9.08
CA GLY A 36 18.70 6.58 8.70
C GLY A 36 18.11 5.86 9.92
N PHE A 37 16.84 5.48 9.82
CA PHE A 37 16.23 4.52 10.74
C PHE A 37 17.07 3.22 10.75
N PRO A 38 17.29 2.59 11.92
CA PRO A 38 18.11 1.39 11.99
C PRO A 38 17.51 0.29 11.09
N LEU A 39 18.26 -0.07 10.05
CA LEU A 39 17.95 -1.12 9.09
C LEU A 39 17.68 -2.44 9.86
N ALA A 40 16.44 -2.91 9.80
CA ALA A 40 16.01 -4.17 10.39
C ALA A 40 15.72 -5.17 9.26
N THR A 41 16.02 -6.45 9.47
CA THR A 41 15.57 -7.52 8.57
C THR A 41 14.07 -7.75 8.69
N VAL A 42 13.44 -8.28 7.64
CA VAL A 42 12.03 -8.71 7.67
C VAL A 42 11.79 -9.69 8.81
N LEU A 43 12.73 -10.60 9.06
CA LEU A 43 12.72 -11.51 10.22
C LEU A 43 12.58 -10.76 11.55
N LYS A 44 13.31 -9.66 11.75
CA LYS A 44 13.23 -8.85 12.97
C LYS A 44 11.86 -8.19 13.14
N MET A 45 11.22 -7.79 12.04
CA MET A 45 9.86 -7.25 12.07
C MET A 45 8.84 -8.33 12.45
N LEU A 46 8.87 -9.48 11.78
CA LEU A 46 7.94 -10.59 12.03
C LEU A 46 8.06 -11.17 13.44
N LEU A 47 9.28 -11.21 14.00
CA LEU A 47 9.50 -11.61 15.39
C LEU A 47 8.93 -10.60 16.39
N ALA A 48 9.02 -9.30 16.09
CA ALA A 48 8.42 -8.26 16.91
C ALA A 48 6.88 -8.35 16.93
N GLU A 49 6.28 -8.69 15.79
CA GLU A 49 4.84 -8.88 15.61
C GLU A 49 4.31 -10.12 16.33
N ARG A 50 5.08 -11.21 16.35
CA ARG A 50 4.73 -12.43 17.10
C ARG A 50 5.10 -12.39 18.58
N HIS A 51 5.51 -11.23 19.09
CA HIS A 51 6.01 -11.03 20.45
C HIS A 51 7.23 -11.91 20.83
N LEU A 52 7.92 -12.49 19.84
CA LEU A 52 9.13 -13.30 20.00
C LEU A 52 10.38 -12.40 19.99
N LYS A 53 10.39 -11.38 20.85
CA LYS A 53 11.46 -10.36 20.85
C LYS A 53 12.74 -10.83 21.55
N SER A 54 12.63 -11.82 22.43
CA SER A 54 13.77 -12.37 23.17
C SER A 54 14.33 -13.63 22.50
N HIS A 55 15.66 -13.82 22.58
CA HIS A 55 16.32 -15.02 22.06
C HIS A 55 15.79 -16.33 22.71
N PRO A 56 15.50 -16.39 24.03
CA PRO A 56 14.84 -17.55 24.63
C PRO A 56 13.45 -17.85 24.04
N ASP A 57 12.58 -16.85 23.86
CA ASP A 57 11.23 -17.05 23.32
C ASP A 57 11.29 -17.55 21.87
N PHE A 58 12.23 -16.99 21.09
CA PHE A 58 12.52 -17.45 19.74
C PHE A 58 12.93 -18.92 19.71
N LEU A 59 13.83 -19.37 20.61
CA LEU A 59 14.28 -20.75 20.66
C LEU A 59 13.14 -21.74 20.98
N VAL A 60 12.22 -21.37 21.87
CA VAL A 60 11.05 -22.22 22.18
C VAL A 60 10.15 -22.40 20.97
N ALA A 61 9.89 -21.31 20.22
CA ALA A 61 9.12 -21.37 18.99
C ALA A 61 9.86 -22.14 17.87
N TYR A 62 11.18 -21.97 17.82
CA TYR A 62 12.07 -22.64 16.88
C TYR A 62 12.06 -24.15 17.10
N ASP A 63 12.30 -24.62 18.33
CA ASP A 63 12.33 -26.04 18.66
C ASP A 63 10.97 -26.72 18.41
N ARG A 64 9.86 -26.01 18.66
CA ARG A 64 8.51 -26.50 18.32
C ARG A 64 8.33 -26.74 16.83
N CYS A 65 8.85 -25.86 15.98
CA CYS A 65 8.75 -26.01 14.53
C CYS A 65 9.75 -27.04 14.00
N ALA A 66 10.94 -27.10 14.59
CA ALA A 66 11.99 -28.05 14.26
C ALA A 66 11.58 -29.51 14.52
N ALA A 67 10.80 -29.75 15.59
CA ALA A 67 10.20 -31.05 15.89
C ALA A 67 9.12 -31.50 14.90
N GLN A 68 8.57 -30.60 14.09
CA GLN A 68 7.51 -30.87 13.11
C GLN A 68 8.05 -31.09 11.69
N LEU A 69 9.38 -31.03 11.49
CA LEU A 69 10.01 -31.30 10.20
C LEU A 69 10.20 -32.81 9.98
N ASP A 70 10.39 -33.20 8.72
CA ASP A 70 10.74 -34.55 8.33
C ASP A 70 12.11 -34.55 7.61
N PRO A 71 13.18 -35.12 8.21
CA PRO A 71 13.23 -35.70 9.56
C PRO A 71 13.18 -34.62 10.66
N PRO A 72 12.67 -34.94 11.85
CA PRO A 72 12.58 -34.00 12.96
C PRO A 72 13.96 -33.67 13.50
N ILE A 73 14.18 -32.39 13.83
CA ILE A 73 15.45 -31.93 14.39
C ILE A 73 15.33 -31.94 15.93
N PRO A 74 16.28 -32.56 16.67
CA PRO A 74 16.23 -32.58 18.12
C PRO A 74 16.32 -31.17 18.74
N PRO A 75 15.67 -30.93 19.91
CA PRO A 75 15.77 -29.66 20.61
C PRO A 75 17.22 -29.33 20.97
N GLY A 76 17.55 -28.03 21.01
CA GLY A 76 18.92 -27.58 21.29
C GLY A 76 19.81 -27.38 20.05
N HIS A 77 19.29 -27.63 18.85
CA HIS A 77 19.95 -27.31 17.56
C HIS A 77 19.58 -25.91 17.01
N GLY A 78 18.95 -25.08 17.85
CA GLY A 78 18.64 -23.69 17.52
C GLY A 78 19.88 -22.80 17.38
N PRO A 79 19.77 -21.61 16.76
CA PRO A 79 20.90 -20.74 16.55
C PRO A 79 21.47 -20.20 17.87
N ALA A 80 22.80 -20.11 17.94
CA ALA A 80 23.48 -19.47 19.05
C ALA A 80 23.04 -18.00 19.20
N LYS A 81 23.10 -17.44 20.40
CA LYS A 81 22.67 -16.05 20.68
C LYS A 81 23.34 -15.02 19.76
N ALA A 82 24.63 -15.20 19.47
CA ALA A 82 25.36 -14.34 18.54
C ALA A 82 24.83 -14.45 17.10
N GLN A 83 24.56 -15.68 16.63
CA GLN A 83 23.99 -15.95 15.33
C GLN A 83 22.58 -15.37 15.19
N TYR A 84 21.75 -15.49 16.24
CA TYR A 84 20.43 -14.85 16.31
C TYR A 84 20.51 -13.33 16.16
N TYR A 85 21.37 -12.62 16.88
CA TYR A 85 21.48 -11.16 16.71
C TYR A 85 22.13 -10.76 15.37
N GLN A 86 22.96 -11.61 14.76
CA GLN A 86 23.46 -11.42 13.38
C GLN A 86 22.33 -11.53 12.35
N TRP A 87 21.42 -12.49 12.53
CA TRP A 87 20.21 -12.68 11.71
C TRP A 87 19.30 -11.46 11.75
N LEU A 88 19.09 -10.87 12.93
CA LEU A 88 18.26 -9.68 13.10
C LEU A 88 18.88 -8.38 12.56
N SER A 89 20.21 -8.34 12.46
CA SER A 89 20.95 -7.16 12.01
C SER A 89 21.31 -7.18 10.53
N GLY A 90 21.02 -8.27 9.82
CA GLY A 90 21.35 -8.44 8.40
C GLY A 90 22.85 -8.57 8.14
N ARG A 91 23.67 -8.78 9.17
CA ARG A 91 25.14 -8.90 9.08
C ARG A 91 25.58 -10.34 8.81
N MET A 92 24.89 -11.03 7.91
CA MET A 92 25.24 -12.39 7.52
C MET A 92 25.95 -12.43 6.18
N ILE A 93 26.91 -13.36 6.05
CA ILE A 93 27.53 -13.71 4.79
C ILE A 93 26.82 -14.97 4.29
N GLY A 94 25.89 -14.80 3.36
CA GLY A 94 25.09 -15.89 2.78
C GLY A 94 23.92 -16.35 3.67
N LEU A 95 23.25 -17.41 3.23
CA LEU A 95 22.10 -18.01 3.92
C LEU A 95 22.55 -18.90 5.09
N PRO A 96 21.70 -19.09 6.12
CA PRO A 96 21.95 -20.08 7.16
C PRO A 96 22.11 -21.49 6.60
N ARG A 97 22.59 -22.42 7.44
CA ARG A 97 22.61 -23.85 7.09
C ARG A 97 21.21 -24.33 6.72
N ASP A 98 21.14 -25.27 5.78
CA ASP A 98 19.89 -25.82 5.20
C ASP A 98 18.80 -26.15 6.24
N TYR A 99 19.17 -26.75 7.37
CA TYR A 99 18.18 -27.10 8.40
C TYR A 99 17.57 -25.85 9.09
N HIS A 100 18.33 -24.76 9.25
CA HIS A 100 17.78 -23.50 9.75
C HIS A 100 16.83 -22.87 8.74
N CYS A 101 17.12 -23.01 7.44
CA CYS A 101 16.22 -22.54 6.38
C CYS A 101 14.86 -23.23 6.50
N ARG A 102 14.85 -24.57 6.55
CA ARG A 102 13.61 -25.36 6.69
C ARG A 102 12.80 -25.00 7.94
N VAL A 103 13.45 -24.77 9.08
CA VAL A 103 12.75 -24.36 10.30
C VAL A 103 12.16 -22.96 10.16
N LEU A 104 12.89 -22.01 9.56
CA LEU A 104 12.43 -20.63 9.38
C LEU A 104 11.25 -20.54 8.41
N GLU A 105 11.28 -21.25 7.28
CA GLU A 105 10.13 -21.31 6.34
C GLU A 105 8.90 -21.94 6.99
N ARG A 106 9.11 -22.94 7.85
CA ARG A 106 8.02 -23.55 8.62
C ARG A 106 7.47 -22.62 9.69
N MET A 107 8.35 -21.87 10.38
CA MET A 107 7.97 -20.87 11.38
C MET A 107 7.18 -19.73 10.74
N PHE A 108 7.53 -19.32 9.51
CA PHE A 108 6.89 -18.23 8.78
C PHE A 108 6.33 -18.72 7.44
N PRO A 109 5.18 -19.43 7.45
CA PRO A 109 4.57 -19.93 6.23
C PRO A 109 4.31 -18.78 5.24
N GLY A 110 4.71 -18.96 3.98
CA GLY A 110 4.57 -17.95 2.93
C GLY A 110 5.78 -17.02 2.76
N TRP A 111 6.81 -17.14 3.61
CA TRP A 111 8.08 -16.42 3.46
C TRP A 111 9.21 -17.37 3.09
N THR A 112 9.99 -17.02 2.06
CA THR A 112 11.26 -17.72 1.78
C THR A 112 12.35 -17.20 2.72
N VAL A 113 13.38 -18.01 2.93
CA VAL A 113 14.48 -17.65 3.83
C VAL A 113 15.25 -16.43 3.34
N GLU A 114 15.42 -16.28 2.03
CA GLU A 114 15.99 -15.09 1.40
C GLU A 114 15.17 -13.85 1.75
N GLY A 115 13.84 -13.94 1.68
CA GLY A 115 12.93 -12.85 2.02
C GLY A 115 12.98 -12.47 3.51
N LEU A 116 13.11 -13.45 4.40
CA LEU A 116 13.26 -13.21 5.84
C LEU A 116 14.53 -12.42 6.18
N PHE A 117 15.61 -12.65 5.43
CA PHE A 117 16.90 -11.98 5.65
C PHE A 117 17.10 -10.72 4.82
N GLN A 118 16.16 -10.39 3.94
CA GLN A 118 16.15 -9.09 3.27
C GLN A 118 16.00 -7.97 4.31
N MET A 119 16.77 -6.89 4.15
CA MET A 119 16.53 -5.69 4.93
C MET A 119 15.19 -5.10 4.50
N ALA A 120 14.38 -4.65 5.45
CA ALA A 120 13.05 -4.09 5.18
C ALA A 120 13.06 -2.87 4.23
N ASN A 121 14.25 -2.33 3.91
CA ASN A 121 14.49 -1.24 2.96
C ASN A 121 15.55 -1.53 1.88
N SER A 122 16.14 -2.73 1.79
CA SER A 122 17.14 -3.01 0.74
C SER A 122 16.46 -3.50 -0.53
N THR A 123 16.48 -2.63 -1.55
CA THR A 123 16.45 -3.04 -2.95
C THR A 123 17.44 -4.19 -3.17
N PRO A 124 17.06 -5.28 -3.84
CA PRO A 124 18.03 -6.30 -4.21
C PRO A 124 18.92 -5.69 -5.29
N ASP A 125 20.13 -5.30 -4.91
CA ASP A 125 21.13 -4.82 -5.86
C ASP A 125 22.42 -5.61 -5.66
N GLY A 126 22.85 -6.26 -6.74
CA GLY A 126 24.23 -6.68 -6.94
C GLY A 126 24.61 -8.11 -6.56
N MET A 127 24.41 -9.06 -7.49
CA MET A 127 25.49 -9.97 -7.84
C MET A 127 25.58 -10.09 -9.36
N GLY A 128 26.61 -9.46 -9.94
CA GLY A 128 27.06 -9.68 -11.31
C GLY A 128 26.76 -8.55 -12.29
N SER A 129 27.73 -7.63 -12.45
CA SER A 129 27.84 -6.72 -13.58
C SER A 129 27.71 -7.47 -14.92
N LEU A 130 26.80 -7.03 -15.80
CA LEU A 130 26.88 -7.17 -17.27
C LEU A 130 25.77 -6.32 -17.95
N GLY A 131 26.13 -5.09 -18.33
CA GLY A 131 25.48 -4.30 -19.39
C GLY A 131 24.05 -3.78 -19.14
N PRO A 132 23.54 -2.87 -20.00
CA PRO A 132 22.14 -2.47 -20.01
C PRO A 132 21.30 -3.61 -20.62
N GLY A 133 21.17 -4.70 -19.86
CA GLY A 133 20.33 -5.83 -20.21
C GLY A 133 19.03 -5.76 -19.40
N TYR A 134 17.91 -5.67 -20.11
CA TYR A 134 16.57 -5.91 -19.58
C TYR A 134 16.59 -7.12 -18.63
N SER A 135 16.21 -6.93 -17.36
CA SER A 135 16.18 -8.05 -16.43
C SER A 135 15.02 -8.97 -16.79
N GLY A 136 15.17 -10.30 -16.63
CA GLY A 136 14.05 -11.23 -16.89
C GLY A 136 12.81 -10.98 -16.02
N THR A 137 12.95 -10.19 -14.96
CA THR A 137 11.83 -9.72 -14.13
C THR A 137 11.06 -8.59 -14.80
N ASP A 138 11.71 -7.70 -15.54
CA ASP A 138 11.04 -6.65 -16.32
C ASP A 138 10.12 -7.27 -17.36
N VAL A 139 10.63 -8.22 -18.14
CA VAL A 139 9.84 -8.95 -19.17
C VAL A 139 8.61 -9.62 -18.57
N ARG A 140 8.72 -10.18 -17.35
CA ARG A 140 7.59 -10.81 -16.67
C ARG A 140 6.58 -9.81 -16.13
N LEU A 141 7.04 -8.65 -15.65
CA LEU A 141 6.15 -7.59 -15.20
C LEU A 141 5.40 -6.97 -16.38
N GLU A 142 6.08 -6.77 -17.51
CA GLU A 142 5.48 -6.31 -18.75
C GLU A 142 4.42 -7.30 -19.25
N ALA A 143 4.70 -8.60 -19.24
CA ALA A 143 3.70 -9.62 -19.55
C ALA A 143 2.53 -9.62 -18.54
N PHE A 144 2.79 -9.34 -17.26
CA PHE A 144 1.75 -9.28 -16.24
C PHE A 144 0.82 -8.06 -16.41
N LEU A 145 1.38 -6.90 -16.73
CA LEU A 145 0.67 -5.62 -16.94
C LEU A 145 0.14 -5.45 -18.37
N GLY A 146 0.55 -6.33 -19.30
CA GLY A 146 0.20 -6.28 -20.71
C GLY A 146 1.22 -5.50 -21.53
N MET A 147 1.53 -5.98 -22.74
CA MET A 147 2.58 -5.41 -23.59
C MET A 147 2.30 -3.96 -24.02
N GLU A 148 1.03 -3.53 -24.04
CA GLU A 148 0.69 -2.13 -24.31
C GLU A 148 1.25 -1.19 -23.22
N THR A 149 1.41 -1.67 -21.99
CA THR A 149 1.99 -0.89 -20.89
C THR A 149 3.46 -0.52 -21.15
N SER A 150 4.25 -1.40 -21.78
CA SER A 150 5.65 -1.10 -22.12
C SER A 150 5.77 -0.03 -23.20
N THR A 151 4.80 0.03 -24.13
CA THR A 151 4.86 0.93 -25.29
C THR A 151 4.21 2.28 -25.02
N ARG A 152 3.08 2.31 -24.31
CA ARG A 152 2.28 3.52 -24.06
C ARG A 152 2.38 4.02 -22.61
N GLY A 153 2.96 3.24 -21.72
CA GLY A 153 2.89 3.46 -20.27
C GLY A 153 1.56 2.99 -19.69
N THR A 154 1.44 3.13 -18.37
CA THR A 154 0.22 2.85 -17.62
C THR A 154 -0.21 4.05 -16.79
N THR A 155 -1.52 4.17 -16.55
CA THR A 155 -2.08 5.20 -15.68
C THR A 155 -2.47 4.62 -14.34
N LEU A 156 -1.98 5.17 -13.25
CA LEU A 156 -2.45 4.89 -11.90
C LEU A 156 -3.60 5.83 -11.55
N VAL A 157 -4.76 5.26 -11.22
CA VAL A 157 -6.03 5.99 -11.13
C VAL A 157 -6.49 6.07 -9.68
N TYR A 158 -6.60 7.28 -9.14
CA TYR A 158 -7.15 7.50 -7.79
C TYR A 158 -8.60 8.02 -7.85
N PRO A 159 -9.42 7.74 -6.83
CA PRO A 159 -10.77 8.28 -6.74
C PRO A 159 -10.73 9.72 -6.26
N SER A 160 -11.41 10.61 -6.99
CA SER A 160 -11.55 12.02 -6.61
C SER A 160 -12.93 12.29 -6.01
N PHE A 161 -12.96 12.86 -4.82
CA PHE A 161 -14.20 13.17 -4.11
C PHE A 161 -14.42 14.68 -4.00
N GLU A 162 -15.66 15.10 -4.19
CA GLU A 162 -16.12 16.47 -3.99
C GLU A 162 -17.35 16.44 -3.08
N LEU A 163 -17.65 17.56 -2.42
CA LEU A 163 -18.89 17.67 -1.67
C LEU A 163 -20.09 17.53 -2.62
N THR A 164 -21.07 16.73 -2.22
CA THR A 164 -22.34 16.59 -2.94
C THR A 164 -23.06 17.94 -3.00
N ARG A 165 -23.97 18.10 -3.98
CA ARG A 165 -24.77 19.33 -4.12
C ARG A 165 -25.56 19.64 -2.85
N SER A 166 -26.18 18.62 -2.24
CA SER A 166 -26.92 18.77 -0.98
C SER A 166 -26.04 19.28 0.16
N SER A 167 -24.83 18.72 0.32
CA SER A 167 -23.88 19.19 1.33
C SER A 167 -23.41 20.63 1.06
N VAL A 168 -23.15 20.97 -0.21
CA VAL A 168 -22.81 22.34 -0.62
C VAL A 168 -23.93 23.32 -0.28
N ASP A 169 -25.18 22.96 -0.57
CA ASP A 169 -26.34 23.82 -0.33
C ASP A 169 -26.61 23.99 1.17
N ALA A 170 -26.44 22.93 1.96
CA ALA A 170 -26.54 23.00 3.42
C ALA A 170 -25.45 23.91 4.03
N LEU A 171 -24.20 23.77 3.59
CA LEU A 171 -23.09 24.63 4.04
C LEU A 171 -23.33 26.11 3.65
N ARG A 172 -23.86 26.35 2.44
CA ARG A 172 -24.23 27.69 1.99
C ARG A 172 -25.34 28.28 2.85
N ALA A 173 -26.38 27.51 3.16
CA ALA A 173 -27.48 27.94 4.03
C ALA A 173 -26.99 28.27 5.46
N ALA A 174 -25.98 27.57 5.95
CA ALA A 174 -25.33 27.84 7.24
C ALA A 174 -24.33 29.01 7.20
N GLY A 175 -24.12 29.68 6.06
CA GLY A 175 -23.13 30.75 5.92
C GLY A 175 -21.68 30.28 5.98
N ILE A 176 -21.43 28.97 5.83
CA ILE A 176 -20.09 28.37 5.88
C ILE A 176 -19.48 28.44 4.48
N SER A 177 -18.39 29.20 4.36
CA SER A 177 -17.62 29.26 3.11
C SER A 177 -16.95 27.92 2.81
N ARG A 178 -16.90 27.53 1.53
CA ARG A 178 -16.20 26.33 1.06
C ARG A 178 -14.74 26.25 1.51
N ARG A 179 -14.08 27.41 1.67
CA ARG A 179 -12.68 27.52 2.16
C ARG A 179 -12.49 27.19 3.64
N ARG A 180 -13.59 26.97 4.36
CA ARG A 180 -13.63 26.64 5.79
C ARG A 180 -14.18 25.25 6.06
N VAL A 181 -14.49 24.47 5.01
CA VAL A 181 -14.98 23.09 5.15
C VAL A 181 -13.89 22.18 5.69
N PHE A 182 -12.66 22.36 5.20
CA PHE A 182 -11.50 21.61 5.65
C PHE A 182 -10.56 22.52 6.43
N GLY A 183 -10.08 22.01 7.57
CA GLY A 183 -9.13 22.69 8.44
C GLY A 183 -8.21 21.68 9.11
N LYS A 184 -7.09 22.16 9.67
CA LYS A 184 -6.21 21.32 10.49
C LYS A 184 -6.80 21.23 11.90
N GLN A 185 -6.97 20.02 12.43
CA GLN A 185 -7.24 19.86 13.85
C GLN A 185 -6.00 20.29 14.64
N GLU A 186 -6.21 21.15 15.64
CA GLU A 186 -5.24 21.63 16.64
C GLU A 186 -3.80 21.84 16.12
N GLY A 187 -3.52 23.05 15.64
CA GLY A 187 -2.16 23.55 15.40
C GLY A 187 -2.10 25.06 15.68
N GLY A 188 -0.89 25.61 15.88
CA GLY A 188 -0.67 27.02 16.27
C GLY A 188 -1.17 28.10 15.29
N PHE A 189 -1.88 27.73 14.23
CA PHE A 189 -2.50 28.63 13.26
C PHE A 189 -3.94 28.20 12.93
N PRO A 190 -4.89 28.29 13.87
CA PRO A 190 -6.21 27.64 13.78
C PRO A 190 -7.22 28.23 12.78
N ASP A 191 -6.85 29.14 11.87
CA ASP A 191 -7.87 29.88 11.10
C ASP A 191 -7.46 30.31 9.68
N ARG A 192 -6.55 29.57 9.04
CA ARG A 192 -6.19 29.85 7.64
C ARG A 192 -7.15 29.16 6.68
N PRO A 193 -7.94 29.91 5.87
CA PRO A 193 -8.78 29.30 4.85
C PRO A 193 -7.92 28.55 3.83
N VAL A 194 -8.26 27.29 3.56
CA VAL A 194 -7.60 26.48 2.54
C VAL A 194 -8.62 26.18 1.45
N ASP A 195 -8.22 26.42 0.20
CA ASP A 195 -9.03 26.11 -0.97
C ASP A 195 -8.74 24.66 -1.40
N ILE A 196 -9.57 23.71 -0.95
CA ILE A 196 -9.46 22.29 -1.31
C ILE A 196 -10.66 21.92 -2.19
N PRO A 197 -10.52 21.93 -3.53
CA PRO A 197 -11.63 21.68 -4.44
C PRO A 197 -12.04 20.21 -4.48
N SER A 198 -11.10 19.29 -4.23
CA SER A 198 -11.32 17.84 -4.23
C SER A 198 -10.45 17.18 -3.18
N VAL A 199 -10.92 16.06 -2.62
CA VAL A 199 -10.18 15.24 -1.67
C VAL A 199 -9.96 13.83 -2.21
N VAL A 200 -8.95 13.17 -1.66
CA VAL A 200 -8.58 11.79 -1.95
C VAL A 200 -8.64 11.00 -0.65
N ALA A 201 -9.11 9.76 -0.72
CA ALA A 201 -9.06 8.86 0.42
C ALA A 201 -7.61 8.38 0.62
N GLU A 202 -7.09 8.55 1.83
CA GLU A 202 -5.69 8.22 2.18
C GLU A 202 -5.34 6.77 1.87
N ASN A 203 -6.25 5.85 2.20
CA ASN A 203 -6.09 4.42 1.98
C ASN A 203 -5.99 4.06 0.48
N ASP A 204 -6.82 4.68 -0.38
CA ASP A 204 -6.76 4.45 -1.82
C ASP A 204 -5.44 4.99 -2.40
N PHE A 205 -5.02 6.17 -1.96
CA PHE A 205 -3.75 6.77 -2.38
C PHE A 205 -2.53 5.98 -1.90
N ARG A 206 -2.59 5.41 -0.70
CA ARG A 206 -1.53 4.52 -0.19
C ARG A 206 -1.40 3.26 -1.04
N GLY A 207 -2.52 2.64 -1.44
CA GLY A 207 -2.51 1.54 -2.41
C GLY A 207 -1.81 1.93 -3.72
N LEU A 208 -2.13 3.13 -4.22
CA LEU A 208 -1.49 3.70 -5.42
C LEU A 208 0.02 3.86 -5.25
N MET A 209 0.48 4.36 -4.11
CA MET A 209 1.90 4.56 -3.82
C MET A 209 2.70 3.26 -3.80
N TYR A 210 2.11 2.13 -3.41
CA TYR A 210 2.80 0.84 -3.50
C TYR A 210 3.12 0.46 -4.96
N MET A 211 2.13 0.59 -5.84
CA MET A 211 2.34 0.32 -7.28
C MET A 211 3.24 1.36 -7.94
N PHE A 212 3.10 2.64 -7.60
CA PHE A 212 4.00 3.68 -8.10
C PHE A 212 5.46 3.38 -7.72
N SER A 213 5.70 2.96 -6.48
CA SER A 213 7.03 2.59 -6.00
C SER A 213 7.60 1.35 -6.70
N LEU A 214 6.75 0.36 -7.03
CA LEU A 214 7.15 -0.78 -7.85
C LEU A 214 7.56 -0.31 -9.25
N LEU A 215 6.68 0.41 -9.95
CA LEU A 215 6.92 0.86 -11.33
C LEU A 215 8.12 1.80 -11.43
N ALA A 216 8.37 2.65 -10.44
CA ALA A 216 9.56 3.51 -10.41
C ALA A 216 10.89 2.74 -10.39
N ARG A 217 10.88 1.47 -9.96
CA ARG A 217 12.05 0.58 -10.03
C ARG A 217 12.23 -0.06 -11.41
N HIS A 218 11.18 -0.08 -12.23
CA HIS A 218 11.13 -0.67 -13.57
C HIS A 218 11.06 0.44 -14.62
N THR A 219 12.21 1.00 -14.99
CA THR A 219 12.31 2.23 -15.78
C THR A 219 11.77 2.13 -17.22
N SER A 220 11.52 0.92 -17.73
CA SER A 220 10.89 0.71 -19.04
C SER A 220 9.41 1.10 -19.05
N ILE A 221 8.75 1.13 -17.89
CA ILE A 221 7.30 1.39 -17.78
C ILE A 221 7.06 2.81 -17.29
N ARG A 222 6.57 3.67 -18.18
CA ARG A 222 6.12 5.02 -17.80
C ARG A 222 4.82 4.94 -17.01
N ALA A 223 4.81 5.46 -15.79
CA ALA A 223 3.61 5.59 -14.98
C ALA A 223 3.17 7.06 -14.89
N GLU A 224 1.89 7.35 -15.16
CA GLU A 224 1.28 8.64 -14.83
C GLU A 224 0.17 8.47 -13.79
N VAL A 225 -0.12 9.52 -13.00
CA VAL A 225 -1.16 9.49 -11.97
C VAL A 225 -2.30 10.41 -12.39
N ARG A 226 -3.54 9.90 -12.44
CA ARG A 226 -4.74 10.65 -12.86
C ARG A 226 -5.93 10.34 -11.95
N SER A 227 -6.88 11.27 -11.91
CA SER A 227 -8.16 10.99 -11.24
C SER A 227 -9.03 10.07 -12.10
N ASP A 228 -9.89 9.32 -11.42
CA ASP A 228 -10.94 8.53 -12.03
C ASP A 228 -11.88 9.37 -12.91
N ARG A 229 -12.21 10.60 -12.48
CA ARG A 229 -13.01 11.57 -13.25
C ARG A 229 -12.41 11.88 -14.63
N TYR A 230 -11.08 11.94 -14.73
CA TYR A 230 -10.43 12.09 -16.03
C TYR A 230 -10.51 10.79 -16.83
N MET A 231 -10.24 9.67 -16.16
CA MET A 231 -10.13 8.36 -16.81
C MET A 231 -11.45 7.83 -17.38
N VAL A 232 -12.59 8.13 -16.77
CA VAL A 232 -13.89 7.71 -17.31
C VAL A 232 -14.21 8.27 -18.71
N THR A 233 -13.50 9.31 -19.15
CA THR A 233 -13.60 9.86 -20.51
C THR A 233 -12.40 9.53 -21.39
N HIS A 234 -11.38 8.86 -20.84
CA HIS A 234 -10.10 8.56 -21.50
C HIS A 234 -9.63 7.11 -21.22
N TYR A 235 -10.57 6.18 -21.02
CA TYR A 235 -10.31 4.81 -20.56
C TYR A 235 -9.67 3.90 -21.61
N ASP A 236 -9.61 4.32 -22.87
CA ASP A 236 -8.98 3.61 -23.99
C ASP A 236 -7.44 3.57 -23.88
N ARG A 237 -6.93 2.99 -22.80
CA ARG A 237 -5.51 2.81 -22.45
C ARG A 237 -5.33 1.82 -21.29
N PRO A 238 -4.12 1.31 -21.04
CA PRO A 238 -3.81 0.54 -19.83
C PRO A 238 -3.90 1.42 -18.57
N TYR A 239 -4.52 0.89 -17.51
CA TYR A 239 -4.55 1.56 -16.23
C TYR A 239 -4.67 0.60 -15.04
N ILE A 240 -4.26 1.09 -13.87
CA ILE A 240 -4.41 0.44 -12.57
C ILE A 240 -5.24 1.36 -11.68
N SER A 241 -6.45 0.94 -11.35
CA SER A 241 -7.41 1.71 -10.56
C SER A 241 -7.33 1.36 -9.08
N PHE A 242 -7.40 2.38 -8.22
CA PHE A 242 -7.42 2.22 -6.77
C PHE A 242 -8.76 2.67 -6.20
N GLY A 243 -9.39 1.84 -5.39
CA GLY A 243 -10.69 2.08 -4.78
C GLY A 243 -11.78 1.20 -5.39
N LEU A 244 -12.64 0.65 -4.52
CA LEU A 244 -13.71 -0.27 -4.92
C LEU A 244 -14.96 0.49 -5.38
N SER A 245 -15.85 0.84 -4.44
CA SER A 245 -17.09 1.56 -4.74
C SER A 245 -16.87 3.05 -5.03
N GLY A 246 -15.79 3.63 -4.49
CA GLY A 246 -15.48 5.06 -4.61
C GLY A 246 -14.77 5.46 -5.91
N ASN A 247 -14.31 4.51 -6.72
CA ASN A 247 -13.60 4.81 -7.97
C ASN A 247 -14.51 4.58 -9.19
N ASN A 248 -14.71 5.63 -9.98
CA ASN A 248 -15.61 5.59 -11.13
C ASN A 248 -15.17 4.58 -12.21
N CYS A 249 -13.87 4.31 -12.38
CA CYS A 249 -13.40 3.30 -13.33
C CYS A 249 -13.84 1.89 -12.92
N THR A 250 -13.72 1.57 -11.62
CA THR A 250 -14.17 0.30 -11.06
C THR A 250 -15.70 0.15 -11.17
N ARG A 251 -16.46 1.25 -11.02
CA ARG A 251 -17.92 1.28 -11.16
C ARG A 251 -18.40 1.12 -12.61
N LEU A 252 -17.65 1.65 -13.57
CA LEU A 252 -17.99 1.53 -14.98
C LEU A 252 -17.68 0.14 -15.54
N TYR A 253 -16.76 -0.60 -14.95
CA TYR A 253 -16.34 -1.92 -15.44
C TYR A 253 -17.49 -2.86 -15.83
N PRO A 254 -18.51 -3.13 -14.98
CA PRO A 254 -19.61 -4.02 -15.33
C PRO A 254 -20.51 -3.51 -16.46
N HIS A 255 -20.41 -2.23 -16.83
CA HIS A 255 -21.17 -1.61 -17.91
C HIS A 255 -20.39 -1.59 -19.24
N LEU A 256 -19.07 -1.80 -19.17
CA LEU A 256 -18.16 -1.75 -20.33
C LEU A 256 -17.79 -3.13 -20.87
N VAL A 257 -18.05 -4.19 -20.10
CA VAL A 257 -17.65 -5.56 -20.42
C VAL A 257 -18.86 -6.47 -20.33
N ASP A 258 -19.06 -7.32 -21.35
CA ASP A 258 -20.24 -8.20 -21.46
C ASP A 258 -20.30 -9.24 -20.33
N ASN A 259 -19.15 -9.77 -19.91
CA ASN A 259 -19.03 -10.81 -18.90
C ASN A 259 -18.06 -10.37 -17.78
N PRO A 260 -18.47 -9.45 -16.89
CA PRO A 260 -17.58 -8.95 -15.85
C PRO A 260 -17.30 -10.04 -14.81
N LEU A 261 -16.03 -10.22 -14.42
CA LEU A 261 -15.61 -11.22 -13.42
C LEU A 261 -16.10 -10.90 -12.00
N PHE A 262 -16.45 -9.64 -11.76
CA PHE A 262 -17.01 -9.18 -10.49
C PHE A 262 -17.98 -8.03 -10.70
N THR A 263 -18.92 -7.89 -9.77
CA THR A 263 -19.88 -6.79 -9.69
C THR A 263 -19.89 -6.20 -8.29
N ILE A 264 -20.30 -4.94 -8.19
CA ILE A 264 -20.37 -4.19 -6.93
C ILE A 264 -21.81 -3.72 -6.74
N HIS A 265 -22.40 -4.08 -5.61
CA HIS A 265 -23.74 -3.66 -5.22
C HIS A 265 -23.66 -2.74 -4.02
N ASP A 266 -24.38 -1.62 -4.08
CA ASP A 266 -24.62 -0.77 -2.91
C ASP A 266 -26.01 -1.07 -2.38
N SER A 267 -26.12 -1.53 -1.13
CA SER A 267 -27.39 -1.52 -0.41
C SER A 267 -27.43 -0.30 0.49
N GLY A 268 -28.21 0.71 0.11
CA GLY A 268 -28.54 1.82 0.99
C GLY A 268 -29.51 1.35 2.06
N THR A 269 -29.16 1.55 3.34
CA THR A 269 -30.14 1.53 4.42
C THR A 269 -30.69 2.95 4.62
N GLU A 270 -31.94 3.08 5.09
CA GLU A 270 -32.57 4.37 5.42
C GLU A 270 -31.75 5.18 6.46
N ASP A 271 -30.92 4.49 7.26
CA ASP A 271 -30.02 5.07 8.27
C ASP A 271 -28.71 5.65 7.70
N GLY A 272 -28.51 5.62 6.38
CA GLY A 272 -27.30 6.17 5.73
C GLY A 272 -26.06 5.28 5.83
N SER A 273 -26.18 4.08 6.40
CA SER A 273 -25.18 3.01 6.29
C SER A 273 -25.32 2.36 4.91
N ALA A 274 -24.52 2.81 3.95
CA ALA A 274 -24.40 2.14 2.66
C ALA A 274 -23.46 0.95 2.80
N ALA A 275 -24.02 -0.26 2.82
CA ALA A 275 -23.21 -1.46 2.75
C ALA A 275 -22.85 -1.75 1.28
N VAL A 276 -21.57 -2.01 1.05
CA VAL A 276 -21.03 -2.37 -0.27
C VAL A 276 -20.80 -3.87 -0.27
N ARG A 277 -21.32 -4.54 -1.30
CA ARG A 277 -21.12 -5.97 -1.52
C ARG A 277 -20.41 -6.20 -2.84
N LEU A 278 -19.40 -7.05 -2.79
CA LEU A 278 -18.72 -7.61 -3.94
C LEU A 278 -19.29 -8.99 -4.26
N GLU A 279 -19.60 -9.25 -5.52
CA GLU A 279 -20.02 -10.57 -6.01
C GLU A 279 -19.17 -10.99 -7.21
N LEU A 280 -18.62 -12.20 -7.17
CA LEU A 280 -17.82 -12.80 -8.23
C LEU A 280 -18.67 -13.71 -9.13
N THR A 281 -18.21 -13.99 -10.35
CA THR A 281 -18.95 -14.84 -11.29
C THR A 281 -19.11 -16.30 -10.85
N ASP A 282 -18.30 -16.77 -9.90
CA ASP A 282 -18.45 -18.10 -9.30
C ASP A 282 -19.48 -18.15 -8.15
N GLY A 283 -20.14 -17.02 -7.86
CA GLY A 283 -21.14 -16.89 -6.80
C GLY A 283 -20.56 -16.50 -5.43
N SER A 284 -19.24 -16.34 -5.30
CA SER A 284 -18.61 -15.89 -4.06
C SER A 284 -18.99 -14.43 -3.75
N ARG A 285 -19.29 -14.15 -2.47
CA ARG A 285 -19.77 -12.83 -2.01
C ARG A 285 -18.99 -12.34 -0.79
N TYR A 286 -18.71 -11.04 -0.77
CA TYR A 286 -17.97 -10.37 0.31
C TYR A 286 -18.66 -9.05 0.66
N ASP A 287 -18.86 -8.77 1.94
CA ASP A 287 -19.68 -7.64 2.41
C ASP A 287 -18.86 -6.68 3.28
N SER A 288 -19.11 -5.37 3.16
CA SER A 288 -18.47 -4.34 3.98
C SER A 288 -18.88 -4.38 5.46
N ASN A 289 -19.96 -5.08 5.79
CA ASN A 289 -20.40 -5.28 7.16
C ASN A 289 -19.59 -6.36 7.88
N ASP A 290 -18.84 -7.18 7.15
CA ASP A 290 -17.95 -8.16 7.78
C ASP A 290 -16.86 -7.44 8.58
N ASP A 291 -16.48 -8.01 9.72
CA ASP A 291 -15.42 -7.46 10.57
C ASP A 291 -14.03 -7.53 9.91
N ARG A 292 -13.91 -8.28 8.80
CA ARG A 292 -12.66 -8.51 8.09
C ARG A 292 -12.42 -7.46 7.02
N ASN A 293 -11.18 -6.99 6.95
CA ASN A 293 -10.74 -6.14 5.84
C ASN A 293 -10.46 -7.05 4.63
N ILE A 294 -11.07 -6.73 3.49
CA ILE A 294 -10.91 -7.52 2.26
C ILE A 294 -10.39 -6.62 1.15
N GLY A 295 -9.27 -6.98 0.55
CA GLY A 295 -8.76 -6.39 -0.68
C GLY A 295 -9.14 -7.22 -1.90
N ILE A 296 -9.18 -6.60 -3.07
CA ILE A 296 -9.32 -7.27 -4.35
C ILE A 296 -8.26 -6.80 -5.34
N VAL A 297 -7.73 -7.74 -6.10
CA VAL A 297 -6.93 -7.46 -7.29
C VAL A 297 -7.59 -8.17 -8.45
N ALA A 298 -8.18 -7.41 -9.36
CA ALA A 298 -8.71 -7.95 -10.61
C ALA A 298 -7.82 -7.53 -11.78
N ARG A 299 -7.47 -8.45 -12.68
CA ARG A 299 -6.82 -8.15 -13.95
C ARG A 299 -7.73 -8.63 -15.07
N VAL A 300 -8.17 -7.71 -15.92
CA VAL A 300 -9.19 -7.97 -16.95
C VAL A 300 -8.79 -7.37 -18.29
N ARG A 301 -9.31 -7.94 -19.37
CA ARG A 301 -9.23 -7.43 -20.74
C ARG A 301 -10.59 -6.89 -21.13
N PRO A 302 -10.78 -5.56 -21.15
CA PRO A 302 -12.08 -4.97 -21.48
C PRO A 302 -12.50 -5.21 -22.94
N SER A 303 -11.53 -5.41 -23.83
CA SER A 303 -11.78 -5.53 -25.28
C SER A 303 -10.70 -6.42 -25.89
N ALA A 304 -10.68 -7.70 -25.48
CA ALA A 304 -9.65 -8.66 -25.90
C ALA A 304 -9.52 -8.76 -27.43
N ASP A 305 -10.62 -8.64 -28.17
CA ASP A 305 -10.63 -8.66 -29.65
C ASP A 305 -9.90 -7.48 -30.29
N GLN A 306 -10.00 -6.29 -29.69
CA GLN A 306 -9.42 -5.05 -30.24
C GLN A 306 -8.03 -4.79 -29.68
N HIS A 307 -7.82 -5.15 -28.41
CA HIS A 307 -6.62 -4.87 -27.63
C HIS A 307 -6.23 -6.10 -26.78
N PRO A 308 -5.73 -7.18 -27.40
CA PRO A 308 -5.41 -8.43 -26.71
C PRO A 308 -4.31 -8.29 -25.65
N ASP A 309 -3.42 -7.31 -25.82
CA ASP A 309 -2.31 -7.03 -24.91
C ASP A 309 -2.63 -5.95 -23.85
N ARG A 310 -3.88 -5.51 -23.77
CA ARG A 310 -4.31 -4.49 -22.81
C ARG A 310 -4.95 -5.13 -21.60
N TYR A 311 -4.38 -4.81 -20.43
CA TYR A 311 -5.04 -5.07 -19.17
C TYR A 311 -5.52 -3.78 -18.51
N TRP A 312 -6.70 -3.88 -17.90
CA TRP A 312 -7.12 -3.03 -16.80
C TRP A 312 -6.95 -3.80 -15.51
N ILE A 313 -6.36 -3.15 -14.52
CA ILE A 313 -6.17 -3.74 -13.19
C ILE A 313 -6.95 -2.92 -12.17
N TYR A 314 -7.70 -3.60 -11.31
CA TYR A 314 -8.45 -2.97 -10.22
C TYR A 314 -7.90 -3.44 -8.89
N CYS A 315 -7.36 -2.51 -8.12
CA CYS A 315 -7.05 -2.65 -6.70
C CYS A 315 -8.16 -1.99 -5.91
N GLY A 316 -9.09 -2.79 -5.37
CA GLY A 316 -10.18 -2.29 -4.54
C GLY A 316 -10.14 -2.92 -3.16
N GLY A 317 -10.99 -2.46 -2.26
CA GLY A 317 -11.31 -3.25 -1.08
C GLY A 317 -12.51 -2.75 -0.31
N LEU A 318 -12.98 -3.63 0.55
CA LEU A 318 -13.98 -3.36 1.57
C LEU A 318 -13.27 -2.98 2.86
N ARG A 319 -13.91 -2.13 3.67
CA ARG A 319 -13.37 -1.58 4.93
C ARG A 319 -12.15 -0.66 4.73
N PRO A 320 -11.67 0.03 5.78
CA PRO A 320 -10.64 1.06 5.63
C PRO A 320 -9.29 0.60 5.06
N ARG A 321 -8.93 -0.69 5.18
CA ARG A 321 -7.60 -1.19 4.75
C ARG A 321 -7.60 -1.96 3.44
N GLY A 322 -8.76 -2.35 2.91
CA GLY A 322 -8.86 -3.27 1.78
C GLY A 322 -8.12 -2.79 0.53
N THR A 323 -8.34 -1.54 0.09
CA THR A 323 -7.66 -1.00 -1.10
C THR A 323 -6.14 -0.92 -0.92
N ALA A 324 -5.68 -0.39 0.21
CA ALA A 324 -4.24 -0.25 0.49
C ALA A 324 -3.55 -1.61 0.46
N ALA A 325 -4.18 -2.61 1.08
CA ALA A 325 -3.70 -3.98 1.12
C ALA A 325 -3.71 -4.66 -0.25
N ALA A 326 -4.72 -4.42 -1.09
CA ALA A 326 -4.73 -4.90 -2.46
C ALA A 326 -3.57 -4.33 -3.28
N GLY A 327 -3.31 -3.02 -3.16
CA GLY A 327 -2.17 -2.36 -3.80
C GLY A 327 -0.83 -2.90 -3.29
N TRP A 328 -0.70 -3.13 -1.98
CA TRP A 328 0.48 -3.74 -1.37
C TRP A 328 0.69 -5.18 -1.88
N TYR A 329 -0.36 -6.00 -1.86
CA TYR A 329 -0.31 -7.39 -2.29
C TYR A 329 0.11 -7.48 -3.75
N LEU A 330 -0.50 -6.69 -4.64
CA LEU A 330 -0.12 -6.63 -6.04
C LEU A 330 1.36 -6.26 -6.20
N ALA A 331 1.82 -5.21 -5.52
CA ALA A 331 3.19 -4.74 -5.64
C ALA A 331 4.24 -5.77 -5.19
N ASN A 332 3.89 -6.66 -4.25
CA ASN A 332 4.82 -7.63 -3.67
C ASN A 332 4.61 -9.08 -4.13
N SER A 333 3.45 -9.41 -4.72
CA SER A 333 3.05 -10.78 -5.06
C SER A 333 2.63 -10.97 -6.53
N TRP A 334 2.78 -9.96 -7.39
CA TRP A 334 2.41 -10.05 -8.81
C TRP A 334 3.08 -11.22 -9.54
N LEU A 335 4.34 -11.57 -9.21
CA LEU A 335 5.04 -12.67 -9.88
C LEU A 335 4.40 -14.02 -9.56
N SER A 336 4.02 -14.23 -8.29
CA SER A 336 3.29 -15.41 -7.85
C SER A 336 1.91 -15.51 -8.51
N LEU A 337 1.23 -14.37 -8.67
CA LEU A 337 -0.03 -14.31 -9.43
C LEU A 337 0.21 -14.69 -10.90
N GLN A 338 1.21 -14.09 -11.56
CA GLN A 338 1.57 -14.38 -12.95
C GLN A 338 1.87 -15.87 -13.17
N HIS A 339 2.60 -16.50 -12.25
CA HIS A 339 2.88 -17.94 -12.34
C HIS A 339 1.62 -18.82 -12.27
N ARG A 340 0.60 -18.41 -11.52
CA ARG A 340 -0.64 -19.19 -11.33
C ARG A 340 -1.67 -18.94 -12.43
N VAL A 341 -1.81 -17.68 -12.85
CA VAL A 341 -2.86 -17.25 -13.77
C VAL A 341 -2.38 -17.24 -15.22
N GLY A 342 -1.07 -17.10 -15.44
CA GLY A 342 -0.47 -16.95 -16.77
C GLY A 342 -1.00 -15.69 -17.44
N ASP A 343 -1.53 -15.85 -18.64
CA ASP A 343 -2.12 -14.77 -19.45
C ASP A 343 -3.66 -14.67 -19.32
N ARG A 344 -4.23 -15.32 -18.31
CA ARG A 344 -5.68 -15.31 -18.07
C ARG A 344 -6.10 -14.14 -17.20
N GLU A 345 -7.31 -13.66 -17.42
CA GLU A 345 -7.96 -12.71 -16.52
C GLU A 345 -8.27 -13.39 -15.18
N PHE A 346 -8.27 -12.62 -14.09
CA PHE A 346 -8.50 -13.16 -12.76
C PHE A 346 -9.05 -12.12 -11.80
N VAL A 347 -9.61 -12.60 -10.69
CA VAL A 347 -9.89 -11.84 -9.48
C VAL A 347 -9.28 -12.57 -8.29
N ALA A 348 -8.37 -11.90 -7.59
CA ALA A 348 -7.77 -12.35 -6.35
C ALA A 348 -8.41 -11.60 -5.19
N VAL A 349 -8.92 -12.34 -4.20
CA VAL A 349 -9.46 -11.80 -2.95
C VAL A 349 -8.42 -11.96 -1.86
N ILE A 350 -8.14 -10.85 -1.19
CA ILE A 350 -7.05 -10.70 -0.23
C ILE A 350 -7.64 -10.48 1.16
N GLY A 351 -7.41 -11.42 2.07
CA GLY A 351 -7.69 -11.25 3.49
C GLY A 351 -6.66 -10.36 4.14
N VAL A 352 -7.10 -9.44 5.00
CA VAL A 352 -6.24 -8.43 5.63
C VAL A 352 -6.49 -8.40 7.14
N ASP A 353 -5.43 -8.60 7.92
CA ASP A 353 -5.52 -8.50 9.38
C ASP A 353 -5.77 -7.04 9.84
N GLU A 354 -6.34 -6.90 11.04
CA GLU A 354 -6.88 -5.64 11.55
C GLU A 354 -5.86 -4.51 11.67
N TYR A 355 -4.58 -4.82 11.87
CA TYR A 355 -3.57 -3.84 12.29
C TYR A 355 -2.63 -3.36 11.18
N SER A 356 -2.60 -4.00 10.01
CA SER A 356 -1.67 -3.67 8.94
C SER A 356 -2.25 -3.98 7.56
N ASP A 357 -1.96 -3.13 6.58
CA ASP A 357 -2.23 -3.40 5.16
C ASP A 357 -1.18 -4.32 4.51
N ARG A 358 -0.14 -4.71 5.26
CA ARG A 358 0.93 -5.62 4.81
C ARG A 358 0.73 -7.06 5.24
N THR A 359 -0.19 -7.28 6.17
CA THR A 359 -0.60 -8.61 6.64
C THR A 359 -1.71 -9.12 5.73
N THR A 360 -1.30 -9.55 4.55
CA THR A 360 -2.20 -9.99 3.49
C THR A 360 -2.06 -11.48 3.24
N SER A 361 -3.18 -12.17 3.04
CA SER A 361 -3.21 -13.54 2.56
C SER A 361 -4.16 -13.67 1.39
N LEU A 362 -3.83 -14.53 0.42
CA LEU A 362 -4.76 -14.83 -0.67
C LEU A 362 -5.83 -15.79 -0.16
N GLU A 363 -7.06 -15.29 -0.02
CA GLU A 363 -8.20 -16.10 0.44
C GLU A 363 -8.87 -16.82 -0.72
N HIS A 364 -8.99 -16.17 -1.87
CA HIS A 364 -9.67 -16.72 -3.04
C HIS A 364 -9.01 -16.26 -4.34
N LEU A 365 -9.00 -17.13 -5.35
CA LEU A 365 -8.51 -16.80 -6.68
C LEU A 365 -9.46 -17.37 -7.73
N LEU A 366 -10.27 -16.49 -8.29
CA LEU A 366 -11.08 -16.76 -9.47
C LEU A 366 -10.23 -16.52 -10.72
N ILE A 367 -10.15 -17.50 -11.62
CA ILE A 367 -9.49 -17.36 -12.91
C ILE A 367 -10.54 -17.51 -14.00
N ALA A 368 -10.56 -16.60 -14.97
CA ALA A 368 -11.49 -16.66 -16.09
C ALA A 368 -11.34 -18.00 -16.83
N ALA A 369 -12.49 -18.57 -17.22
CA ALA A 369 -12.51 -19.76 -18.06
C ALA A 369 -11.86 -19.42 -19.42
N PRO A 370 -11.14 -20.36 -20.05
CA PRO A 370 -10.68 -20.15 -21.42
C PRO A 370 -11.88 -19.91 -22.33
N GLU A 371 -11.79 -18.90 -23.20
CA GLU A 371 -12.79 -18.65 -24.22
C GLU A 371 -13.02 -19.93 -25.04
N ARG A 372 -14.26 -20.41 -25.07
CA ARG A 372 -14.64 -21.47 -26.01
C ARG A 372 -14.65 -20.84 -27.40
N LYS A 373 -13.60 -21.12 -28.17
CA LYS A 373 -13.55 -20.85 -29.61
C LYS A 373 -14.66 -21.56 -30.36
#